data_AF-A0A6J2KD76-F1
#
_entry.id   AF-A0A6J2KD76-F1
#
_cell.length_a   1.000
_cell.length_b   1.000
_cell.length_c   1.000
_cell.angle_alpha   90.00
_cell.angle_beta   90.00
_cell.angle_gamma   90.00
#
_symmetry.space_group_name_H-M   'P 1'
#
loop_
_entity.id
_entity.type
_entity.pdbx_description
1 polymer ?
#
loop_
_entity_poly.entity_id
_entity_poly.type
_entity_poly.pdbx_seq_one_letter_code
_entity_poly.pdbx_strand_id
1 'polypeptide(L)'
;MRVLLVCLAGLLVCLKTADSHSLPQKDYDTDSNKHDITDPLNDTSGNNSSSVPDNFSGIFDSSTTRFIARSVTRGGKKESMGIYAYKNGKLKMILEDSLAVSPWSSKSRAYLGNKDGIYVYDTETEKLEKYGNLSDNVIGIAKENRSDDLYILTEDHVVYKVTEEGTKKVKINEAEHVEKIALDWDDNLYYIGANDHPYVVTSDGAKKIEGLPVNSTRTFISRPPIKIEHGAWFMCEKQAYIIYPNATSEPYVFNDQEKLEHEKTVRALKTILSQVDNQPVE
;
A
#
# COMPACT_ATOMS: atom_id res chain seq x y z
N MET A 1 -18.07 1.39 25.95
CA MET A 1 -18.92 1.70 24.79
C MET A 1 -17.98 1.86 23.60
N ARG A 2 -18.11 1.02 22.58
CA ARG A 2 -17.11 0.85 21.50
C ARG A 2 -17.21 2.03 20.52
N VAL A 3 -16.13 2.81 20.40
CA VAL A 3 -16.01 3.92 19.43
C VAL A 3 -15.09 3.46 18.30
N LEU A 4 -15.65 3.30 17.12
CA LEU A 4 -14.98 2.87 15.90
C LEU A 4 -14.65 4.12 15.08
N LEU A 5 -13.43 4.64 15.18
CA LEU A 5 -12.94 5.68 14.27
C LEU A 5 -12.14 5.02 13.15
N VAL A 6 -12.85 4.45 12.17
CA VAL A 6 -12.24 4.05 10.90
C VAL A 6 -11.78 5.32 10.21
N CYS A 7 -10.48 5.53 10.09
CA CYS A 7 -9.93 6.57 9.24
C CYS A 7 -10.10 6.15 7.78
N LEU A 8 -11.34 6.23 7.28
CA LEU A 8 -11.64 6.20 5.86
C LEU A 8 -11.31 7.59 5.31
N ALA A 9 -10.05 7.83 4.98
CA ALA A 9 -9.66 9.00 4.20
C ALA A 9 -9.98 8.71 2.72
N GLY A 10 -11.21 9.05 2.33
CA GLY A 10 -11.70 9.04 0.96
C GLY A 10 -12.98 9.87 0.91
N LEU A 11 -12.94 10.96 0.14
CA LEU A 11 -13.80 12.14 0.22
C LEU A 11 -15.30 11.83 -0.03
N LEU A 12 -16.14 12.24 0.92
CA LEU A 12 -17.56 12.58 0.71
C LEU A 12 -17.62 14.11 0.47
N VAL A 13 -17.73 14.55 -0.78
CA VAL A 13 -18.01 15.94 -1.23
C VAL A 13 -18.58 15.78 -2.65
N CYS A 14 -19.73 16.29 -3.10
CA CYS A 14 -20.76 17.16 -2.55
C CYS A 14 -22.07 16.85 -3.30
N LEU A 15 -23.15 16.54 -2.58
CA LEU A 15 -24.52 16.82 -3.06
C LEU A 15 -25.24 17.51 -1.91
N LYS A 16 -25.05 18.82 -1.82
CA LYS A 16 -26.01 19.73 -1.19
C LYS A 16 -26.38 20.77 -2.23
N THR A 17 -27.45 20.49 -2.97
CA THR A 17 -28.35 21.57 -3.37
C THR A 17 -29.24 21.87 -2.17
N ALA A 18 -29.42 23.16 -1.91
CA ALA A 18 -30.12 23.70 -0.76
C ALA A 18 -31.51 23.08 -0.59
N ASP A 19 -31.86 22.73 0.65
CA ASP A 19 -33.00 23.35 1.33
C ASP A 19 -32.88 23.20 2.85
N SER A 20 -33.37 24.23 3.52
CA SER A 20 -33.35 24.49 4.95
C SER A 20 -34.00 23.40 5.79
N HIS A 21 -33.39 23.04 6.92
CA HIS A 21 -33.89 23.29 8.28
C HIS A 21 -32.99 22.58 9.30
N SER A 22 -32.65 23.34 10.35
CA SER A 22 -31.86 22.99 11.55
C SER A 22 -32.28 21.70 12.23
N LEU A 23 -31.33 20.98 12.86
CA LEU A 23 -31.42 20.28 14.17
C LEU A 23 -30.01 19.75 14.59
N PRO A 24 -29.77 19.39 15.87
CA PRO A 24 -28.76 20.05 16.70
C PRO A 24 -27.40 19.34 16.80
N GLN A 25 -26.41 20.15 17.14
CA GLN A 25 -25.05 19.80 17.50
C GLN A 25 -25.04 19.06 18.85
N LYS A 26 -24.53 17.83 18.88
CA LYS A 26 -24.18 17.13 20.13
C LYS A 26 -22.66 17.04 20.20
N ASP A 27 -22.12 17.69 21.22
CA ASP A 27 -20.73 17.51 21.65
C ASP A 27 -20.51 16.05 22.06
N TYR A 28 -19.45 15.44 21.54
CA TYR A 28 -19.00 14.12 21.97
C TYR A 28 -17.54 14.22 22.43
N ASP A 29 -17.37 14.00 23.73
CA ASP A 29 -16.10 13.88 24.43
C ASP A 29 -15.23 12.75 23.88
N THR A 30 -13.92 12.95 24.05
CA THR A 30 -12.81 12.21 23.44
C THR A 30 -12.40 11.04 24.34
N ASP A 31 -12.40 9.81 23.83
CA ASP A 31 -11.71 8.68 24.47
C ASP A 31 -11.20 7.69 23.42
N SER A 32 -9.89 7.38 23.49
CA SER A 32 -9.07 6.88 22.39
C SER A 32 -8.71 5.39 22.48
N ASN A 33 -9.14 4.59 21.50
CA ASN A 33 -8.47 3.35 21.06
C ASN A 33 -8.79 3.15 19.58
N LYS A 34 -7.78 3.29 18.70
CA LYS A 34 -7.98 3.33 17.24
C LYS A 34 -7.17 2.22 16.57
N HIS A 35 -7.86 1.42 15.76
CA HIS A 35 -7.27 0.44 14.88
C HIS A 35 -7.02 1.11 13.51
N ASP A 36 -5.77 1.13 13.05
CA ASP A 36 -5.42 1.58 11.70
C ASP A 36 -5.06 0.35 10.86
N ILE A 37 -5.85 0.12 9.82
CA ILE A 37 -5.65 -0.97 8.87
C ILE A 37 -5.36 -0.32 7.53
N THR A 38 -4.15 -0.53 7.04
CA THR A 38 -3.74 -0.09 5.71
C THR A 38 -3.91 -1.27 4.77
N ASP A 39 -4.80 -1.13 3.79
CA ASP A 39 -4.75 -1.96 2.58
C ASP A 39 -3.55 -1.46 1.77
N PRO A 40 -2.45 -2.22 1.65
CA PRO A 40 -1.50 -1.93 0.60
C PRO A 40 -2.24 -2.22 -0.70
N LEU A 41 -2.83 -1.20 -1.31
CA LEU A 41 -3.57 -1.29 -2.58
C LEU A 41 -2.85 -2.28 -3.49
N ASN A 42 -3.48 -3.44 -3.67
CA ASN A 42 -2.89 -4.61 -4.29
C ASN A 42 -2.43 -4.27 -5.71
N ASP A 43 -1.20 -4.64 -6.02
CA ASP A 43 -0.60 -4.53 -7.35
C ASP A 43 -1.12 -5.65 -8.27
N THR A 44 -2.42 -5.57 -8.58
CA THR A 44 -3.12 -6.51 -9.45
C THR A 44 -3.21 -5.98 -10.86
N SER A 45 -2.13 -6.08 -11.64
CA SER A 45 -2.27 -6.15 -13.09
C SER A 45 -1.25 -7.13 -13.70
N GLY A 46 -1.73 -8.36 -13.92
CA GLY A 46 -1.05 -9.36 -14.72
C GLY A 46 -2.07 -9.94 -15.69
N ASN A 47 -2.14 -9.38 -16.90
CA ASN A 47 -2.59 -10.07 -18.11
C ASN A 47 -2.23 -9.24 -19.34
N ASN A 48 -1.29 -9.74 -20.15
CA ASN A 48 -1.12 -9.32 -21.53
C ASN A 48 -1.94 -10.27 -22.41
N SER A 49 -2.98 -9.76 -23.05
CA SER A 49 -3.42 -10.23 -24.36
C SER A 49 -3.99 -9.05 -25.13
N SER A 50 -3.56 -8.93 -26.38
CA SER A 50 -3.96 -7.91 -27.33
C SER A 50 -5.46 -7.95 -27.63
N SER A 51 -6.01 -6.76 -27.90
CA SER A 51 -7.30 -6.42 -28.53
C SER A 51 -8.54 -6.37 -27.63
N VAL A 52 -9.19 -5.20 -27.67
CA VAL A 52 -10.53 -4.85 -27.12
C VAL A 52 -10.53 -4.55 -25.61
N PRO A 53 -11.22 -3.48 -25.13
CA PRO A 53 -11.17 -3.10 -23.72
C PRO A 53 -11.96 -4.12 -22.91
N ASP A 54 -11.22 -5.06 -22.31
CA ASP A 54 -11.80 -5.97 -21.34
C ASP A 54 -12.28 -5.16 -20.14
N ASN A 55 -13.61 -5.15 -20.01
CA ASN A 55 -14.33 -4.71 -18.84
C ASN A 55 -13.59 -5.11 -17.57
N PHE A 56 -13.41 -4.14 -16.67
CA PHE A 56 -13.03 -4.33 -15.27
C PHE A 56 -14.03 -5.31 -14.61
N SER A 57 -13.81 -6.60 -14.84
CA SER A 57 -14.62 -7.68 -14.36
C SER A 57 -14.06 -8.08 -13.01
N GLY A 58 -14.81 -7.71 -11.97
CA GLY A 58 -14.72 -8.34 -10.65
C GLY A 58 -13.41 -8.14 -9.91
N ILE A 59 -13.31 -7.01 -9.21
CA ILE A 59 -12.43 -6.85 -8.03
C ILE A 59 -12.65 -7.98 -6.98
N PHE A 60 -13.70 -8.81 -7.10
CA PHE A 60 -13.96 -9.99 -6.26
C PHE A 60 -13.98 -11.31 -7.03
N ASP A 61 -13.04 -11.55 -7.94
CA ASP A 61 -12.76 -12.95 -8.31
C ASP A 61 -12.29 -13.69 -7.05
N SER A 62 -13.05 -14.71 -6.63
CA SER A 62 -12.80 -15.48 -5.41
C SER A 62 -11.42 -16.14 -5.41
N SER A 63 -10.80 -16.33 -6.59
CA SER A 63 -9.50 -16.96 -6.78
C SER A 63 -8.30 -16.08 -6.44
N THR A 64 -8.43 -14.74 -6.42
CA THR A 64 -7.31 -13.83 -6.18
C THR A 64 -6.99 -13.71 -4.69
N THR A 65 -5.71 -13.86 -4.33
CA THR A 65 -5.25 -13.65 -2.96
C THR A 65 -5.04 -12.16 -2.69
N ARG A 66 -5.61 -11.67 -1.59
CA ARG A 66 -5.44 -10.30 -1.09
C ARG A 66 -4.61 -10.31 0.17
N PHE A 67 -3.72 -9.34 0.32
CA PHE A 67 -2.88 -9.21 1.51
C PHE A 67 -3.33 -8.03 2.34
N ILE A 68 -3.46 -8.22 3.65
CA ILE A 68 -3.90 -7.20 4.59
C ILE A 68 -2.82 -7.04 5.64
N ALA A 69 -2.21 -5.86 5.69
CA ALA A 69 -1.27 -5.51 6.74
C ALA A 69 -2.03 -4.87 7.91
N ARG A 70 -2.02 -5.53 9.08
CA ARG A 70 -2.76 -5.09 10.25
C ARG A 70 -1.82 -4.45 11.27
N SER A 71 -2.22 -3.31 11.80
CA SER A 71 -1.56 -2.67 12.93
C SER A 71 -2.55 -2.15 13.96
N VAL A 72 -2.07 -1.90 15.17
CA VAL A 72 -2.83 -1.23 16.23
C VAL A 72 -2.02 -0.06 16.76
N THR A 73 -2.67 1.03 17.15
CA THR A 73 -1.99 2.16 17.76
C THR A 73 -2.17 2.10 19.28
N ARG A 74 -1.09 1.90 20.02
CA ARG A 74 -1.07 1.89 21.49
C ARG A 74 -0.13 2.98 22.01
N GLY A 75 -0.65 3.87 22.85
CA GLY A 75 0.15 4.98 23.41
C GLY A 75 0.76 5.91 22.35
N GLY A 76 0.13 6.05 21.18
CA GLY A 76 0.64 6.83 20.06
C GLY A 76 1.67 6.10 19.17
N LYS A 77 2.07 4.87 19.53
CA LYS A 77 2.97 4.02 18.72
C LYS A 77 2.16 3.04 17.89
N LYS A 78 2.51 2.91 16.61
CA LYS A 78 1.97 1.88 15.71
C LYS A 78 2.67 0.54 16.00
N GLU A 79 1.92 -0.46 16.42
CA GLU A 79 2.37 -1.83 16.62
C GLU A 79 1.87 -2.68 15.45
N SER A 80 2.79 -3.35 14.76
CA SER A 80 2.45 -4.32 13.73
C SER A 80 1.81 -5.55 14.38
N MET A 81 0.72 -6.05 13.79
CA MET A 81 0.11 -7.31 14.20
C MET A 81 0.44 -8.44 13.23
N GLY A 82 0.72 -8.11 11.97
CA GLY A 82 1.05 -9.09 10.95
C GLY A 82 0.30 -8.89 9.63
N ILE A 83 0.64 -9.77 8.69
CA ILE A 83 0.07 -9.83 7.35
C ILE A 83 -0.86 -11.03 7.26
N TYR A 84 -2.05 -10.79 6.70
CA TYR A 84 -3.06 -11.81 6.46
C TYR A 84 -3.26 -12.00 4.96
N ALA A 85 -3.39 -13.24 4.53
CA ALA A 85 -3.88 -13.60 3.21
C ALA A 85 -5.40 -13.83 3.28
N TYR A 86 -6.14 -13.17 2.40
CA TYR A 86 -7.56 -13.38 2.18
C TYR A 86 -7.79 -13.98 0.78
N LYS A 87 -8.35 -15.19 0.72
CA LYS A 87 -8.64 -15.92 -0.51
C LYS A 87 -9.90 -16.75 -0.33
N ASN A 88 -10.80 -16.80 -1.31
CA ASN A 88 -12.03 -17.59 -1.26
C ASN A 88 -12.87 -17.39 0.04
N GLY A 89 -12.96 -16.16 0.54
CA GLY A 89 -13.72 -15.86 1.76
C GLY A 89 -13.04 -16.27 3.08
N LYS A 90 -11.83 -16.82 3.03
CA LYS A 90 -11.06 -17.24 4.19
C LYS A 90 -9.91 -16.27 4.43
N LEU A 91 -9.76 -15.88 5.69
CA LEU A 91 -8.65 -15.07 6.18
C LEU A 91 -7.66 -15.97 6.95
N LYS A 92 -6.38 -15.87 6.65
CA LYS A 92 -5.29 -16.61 7.31
C LYS A 92 -4.17 -15.64 7.63
N MET A 93 -3.72 -15.55 8.88
CA MET A 93 -2.47 -14.86 9.19
C MET A 93 -1.33 -15.66 8.59
N ILE A 94 -0.46 -14.99 7.83
CA ILE A 94 0.67 -15.65 7.15
C ILE A 94 2.01 -15.20 7.70
N LEU A 95 2.11 -14.02 8.31
CA LEU A 95 3.35 -13.52 8.89
C LEU A 95 3.06 -12.58 10.05
N GLU A 96 3.54 -12.91 11.26
CA GLU A 96 3.41 -12.07 12.45
C GLU A 96 4.36 -10.87 12.41
N ASP A 97 4.01 -9.82 13.15
CA ASP A 97 4.83 -8.61 13.38
C ASP A 97 5.30 -7.86 12.11
N SER A 98 4.73 -8.15 10.94
CA SER A 98 5.10 -7.52 9.67
C SER A 98 4.01 -6.64 9.09
N LEU A 99 4.42 -5.57 8.37
CA LEU A 99 3.56 -4.74 7.52
C LEU A 99 4.05 -4.67 6.07
N ALA A 100 5.23 -5.20 5.77
CA ALA A 100 5.88 -5.06 4.49
C ALA A 100 5.44 -6.19 3.56
N VAL A 101 4.62 -5.88 2.56
CA VAL A 101 4.18 -6.84 1.53
C VAL A 101 4.22 -6.21 0.15
N SER A 102 4.77 -6.96 -0.81
CA SER A 102 4.76 -6.64 -2.23
C SER A 102 4.26 -7.85 -3.02
N PRO A 103 2.97 -7.87 -3.41
CA PRO A 103 2.42 -8.95 -4.21
C PRO A 103 2.99 -8.92 -5.63
N TRP A 104 3.14 -10.10 -6.23
CA TRP A 104 3.53 -10.29 -7.61
C TRP A 104 2.58 -11.24 -8.31
N SER A 105 1.51 -10.66 -8.84
CA SER A 105 0.39 -11.40 -9.44
C SER A 105 0.82 -12.32 -10.60
N SER A 106 1.79 -11.90 -11.42
CA SER A 106 2.22 -12.68 -12.59
C SER A 106 2.86 -14.05 -12.26
N LYS A 107 3.39 -14.22 -11.04
CA LYS A 107 4.01 -15.48 -10.60
C LYS A 107 3.30 -16.10 -9.40
N SER A 108 2.06 -15.69 -9.11
CA SER A 108 1.30 -16.19 -7.95
C SER A 108 2.07 -16.08 -6.62
N ARG A 109 2.90 -15.03 -6.45
CA ARG A 109 3.77 -14.86 -5.27
C ARG A 109 3.52 -13.54 -4.57
N ALA A 110 3.93 -13.44 -3.32
CA ALA A 110 4.13 -12.17 -2.63
C ALA A 110 5.41 -12.19 -1.83
N TYR A 111 6.12 -11.06 -1.82
CA TYR A 111 7.33 -10.89 -1.02
C TYR A 111 7.00 -10.11 0.25
N LEU A 112 7.52 -10.56 1.38
CA LEU A 112 7.21 -10.01 2.69
C LEU A 112 8.49 -9.67 3.42
N GLY A 113 8.56 -8.46 3.99
CA GLY A 113 9.65 -8.08 4.89
C GLY A 113 9.33 -8.47 6.33
N ASN A 114 10.33 -8.82 7.13
CA ASN A 114 10.19 -9.01 8.56
C ASN A 114 11.48 -8.60 9.29
N LYS A 115 11.47 -8.66 10.63
CA LYS A 115 12.59 -8.35 11.52
C LYS A 115 13.87 -9.14 11.25
N ASP A 116 13.75 -10.29 10.60
CA ASP A 116 14.82 -11.24 10.38
C ASP A 116 15.08 -11.50 8.89
N GLY A 117 14.55 -10.69 7.98
CA GLY A 117 14.82 -10.77 6.53
C GLY A 117 13.56 -10.81 5.67
N ILE A 118 13.68 -11.45 4.51
CA ILE A 118 12.63 -11.49 3.50
C ILE A 118 12.01 -12.89 3.44
N TYR A 119 10.71 -12.94 3.18
CA TYR A 119 9.95 -14.15 2.92
C TYR A 119 9.24 -14.07 1.58
N VAL A 120 8.95 -15.22 1.01
CA VAL A 120 8.07 -15.37 -0.15
C VAL A 120 6.88 -16.22 0.23
N TYR A 121 5.68 -15.74 -0.08
CA TYR A 121 4.44 -16.48 0.06
C TYR A 121 3.96 -16.91 -1.33
N ASP A 122 3.84 -18.20 -1.53
CA ASP A 122 3.25 -18.80 -2.74
C ASP A 122 1.73 -18.87 -2.56
N THR A 123 1.00 -18.14 -3.40
CA THR A 123 -0.46 -17.99 -3.28
C THR A 123 -1.25 -19.20 -3.81
N GLU A 124 -0.60 -20.11 -4.54
CA GLU A 124 -1.21 -21.33 -5.04
C GLU A 124 -1.13 -22.45 -4.01
N THR A 125 0.06 -22.65 -3.44
CA THR A 125 0.35 -23.69 -2.44
C THR A 125 0.12 -23.23 -1.00
N GLU A 126 -0.10 -21.93 -0.79
CA GLU A 126 -0.25 -21.26 0.51
C GLU A 126 0.93 -21.44 1.47
N LYS A 127 2.14 -21.60 0.91
CA LYS A 127 3.39 -21.79 1.65
C LYS A 127 4.13 -20.47 1.84
N LEU A 128 4.70 -20.29 3.03
CA LEU A 128 5.63 -19.21 3.34
C LEU A 128 7.04 -19.79 3.50
N GLU A 129 8.00 -19.24 2.77
CA GLU A 129 9.39 -19.68 2.80
C GLU A 129 10.32 -18.48 2.96
N LYS A 130 11.48 -18.69 3.59
CA LYS A 130 12.51 -17.66 3.68
C LYS A 130 13.08 -17.39 2.29
N TYR A 131 13.25 -16.12 1.93
CA TYR A 131 13.79 -15.72 0.64
C TYR A 131 15.23 -15.25 0.78
N GLY A 132 16.16 -16.04 0.24
CA GLY A 132 17.59 -15.79 0.34
C GLY A 132 18.15 -15.96 1.76
N ASN A 133 19.24 -15.27 2.06
CA ASN A 133 19.97 -15.39 3.34
C ASN A 133 20.16 -14.05 4.08
N LEU A 134 19.58 -12.97 3.57
CA LEU A 134 19.60 -11.67 4.24
C LEU A 134 18.77 -11.71 5.54
N SER A 135 19.30 -11.09 6.59
CA SER A 135 18.72 -11.08 7.93
C SER A 135 18.35 -9.67 8.43
N ASP A 136 18.23 -8.71 7.50
CA ASP A 136 17.87 -7.33 7.81
C ASP A 136 16.47 -7.22 8.42
N ASN A 137 16.27 -6.24 9.30
CA ASN A 137 14.92 -5.86 9.73
C ASN A 137 14.25 -5.03 8.63
N VAL A 138 13.38 -5.66 7.85
CA VAL A 138 12.73 -5.08 6.66
C VAL A 138 11.33 -4.55 6.99
N ILE A 139 11.16 -3.24 6.88
CA ILE A 139 9.91 -2.52 7.15
C ILE A 139 9.17 -2.04 5.90
N GLY A 140 9.81 -2.13 4.73
CA GLY A 140 9.17 -1.86 3.44
C GLY A 140 9.78 -2.74 2.35
N ILE A 141 8.97 -3.12 1.35
CA ILE A 141 9.41 -3.99 0.26
C ILE A 141 8.66 -3.63 -1.02
N ALA A 142 9.37 -3.59 -2.14
CA ALA A 142 8.81 -3.33 -3.46
C ALA A 142 9.47 -4.24 -4.51
N LYS A 143 8.65 -4.99 -5.25
CA LYS A 143 9.09 -5.94 -6.27
C LYS A 143 9.20 -5.27 -7.64
N GLU A 144 10.33 -5.43 -8.33
CA GLU A 144 10.47 -5.02 -9.74
C GLU A 144 9.55 -5.83 -10.65
N ASN A 145 9.07 -5.25 -11.74
CA ASN A 145 8.17 -5.92 -12.67
C ASN A 145 8.89 -6.90 -13.59
N ARG A 146 10.12 -6.58 -13.98
CA ARG A 146 10.82 -7.26 -15.10
C ARG A 146 11.93 -8.23 -14.67
N SER A 147 12.32 -8.23 -13.41
CA SER A 147 13.40 -9.06 -12.85
C SER A 147 12.87 -9.89 -11.66
N ASP A 148 13.74 -10.59 -10.92
CA ASP A 148 13.41 -11.11 -9.58
C ASP A 148 13.92 -10.18 -8.46
N ASP A 149 14.44 -9.00 -8.82
CA ASP A 149 15.03 -8.05 -7.87
C ASP A 149 13.95 -7.37 -7.02
N LEU A 150 14.37 -6.96 -5.83
CA LEU A 150 13.54 -6.27 -4.85
C LEU A 150 14.22 -4.96 -4.44
N TYR A 151 13.42 -3.99 -4.02
CA TYR A 151 13.87 -2.93 -3.15
C TYR A 151 13.34 -3.20 -1.75
N ILE A 152 14.20 -3.07 -0.75
CA ILE A 152 13.83 -3.15 0.66
C ILE A 152 14.15 -1.85 1.37
N LEU A 153 13.31 -1.50 2.33
CA LEU A 153 13.53 -0.45 3.31
C LEU A 153 13.75 -1.12 4.67
N THR A 154 14.88 -0.83 5.31
CA THR A 154 15.20 -1.36 6.63
C THR A 154 14.72 -0.44 7.75
N GLU A 155 14.62 -0.95 8.98
CA GLU A 155 14.30 -0.16 10.19
C GLU A 155 15.23 1.05 10.38
N ASP A 156 16.50 0.93 9.96
CA ASP A 156 17.46 2.05 9.99
C ASP A 156 17.21 3.12 8.90
N HIS A 157 16.05 3.10 8.24
CA HIS A 157 15.66 4.02 7.16
C HIS A 157 16.60 4.03 5.95
N VAL A 158 17.21 2.87 5.66
CA VAL A 158 18.11 2.68 4.51
C VAL A 158 17.44 1.83 3.44
N VAL A 159 17.55 2.27 2.19
CA VAL A 159 17.04 1.52 1.03
C VAL A 159 18.16 0.70 0.41
N TYR A 160 17.87 -0.57 0.15
CA TYR A 160 18.74 -1.47 -0.59
C TYR A 160 18.02 -2.04 -1.80
N LYS A 161 18.73 -2.18 -2.92
CA LYS A 161 18.35 -3.11 -3.99
C LYS A 161 18.90 -4.49 -3.66
N VAL A 162 18.03 -5.49 -3.67
CA VAL A 162 18.31 -6.89 -3.39
C VAL A 162 18.24 -7.68 -4.68
N THR A 163 19.28 -8.46 -4.94
CA THR A 163 19.47 -9.23 -6.18
C THR A 163 19.90 -10.66 -5.85
N GLU A 164 20.06 -11.48 -6.90
CA GLU A 164 20.52 -12.87 -6.79
C GLU A 164 19.70 -13.66 -5.76
N GLU A 165 18.38 -13.61 -5.94
CA GLU A 165 17.42 -14.37 -5.13
C GLU A 165 17.52 -14.10 -3.62
N GLY A 166 17.79 -12.85 -3.24
CA GLY A 166 17.87 -12.47 -1.83
C GLY A 166 19.20 -12.79 -1.17
N THR A 167 20.28 -12.98 -1.94
CA THR A 167 21.63 -13.25 -1.39
C THR A 167 22.57 -12.06 -1.46
N LYS A 168 22.26 -11.06 -2.30
CA LYS A 168 23.03 -9.82 -2.40
C LYS A 168 22.15 -8.62 -2.18
N LYS A 169 22.72 -7.57 -1.59
CA LYS A 169 22.10 -6.26 -1.48
C LYS A 169 23.11 -5.14 -1.73
N VAL A 170 22.66 -4.06 -2.34
CA VAL A 170 23.45 -2.85 -2.61
C VAL A 170 22.66 -1.65 -2.11
N LYS A 171 23.31 -0.76 -1.35
CA LYS A 171 22.68 0.45 -0.83
C LYS A 171 22.36 1.42 -1.98
N ILE A 172 21.17 2.01 -1.94
CA ILE A 172 20.79 3.14 -2.79
C ILE A 172 21.21 4.41 -2.04
N ASN A 173 22.33 5.02 -2.45
CA ASN A 173 22.91 6.15 -1.71
C ASN A 173 22.10 7.44 -1.90
N GLU A 174 21.37 7.53 -3.00
CA GLU A 174 20.57 8.68 -3.39
C GLU A 174 19.31 8.82 -2.52
N ALA A 175 18.85 7.74 -1.89
CA ALA A 175 17.63 7.72 -1.08
C ALA A 175 17.97 7.82 0.41
N GLU A 176 17.81 9.01 0.97
CA GLU A 176 18.14 9.32 2.38
C GLU A 176 16.88 9.53 3.23
N HIS A 177 16.96 9.10 4.49
CA HIS A 177 15.91 9.28 5.53
C HIS A 177 14.53 8.80 5.06
N VAL A 178 14.49 7.57 4.54
CA VAL A 178 13.33 7.02 3.85
C VAL A 178 12.33 6.43 4.84
N GLU A 179 11.06 6.81 4.70
CA GLU A 179 9.94 6.30 5.51
C GLU A 179 9.09 5.28 4.76
N LYS A 180 8.96 5.43 3.43
CA LYS A 180 8.21 4.51 2.56
C LYS A 180 8.85 4.46 1.18
N ILE A 181 8.71 3.32 0.50
CA ILE A 181 9.18 3.13 -0.87
C ILE A 181 8.04 2.63 -1.77
N ALA A 182 8.13 2.94 -3.05
CA ALA A 182 7.30 2.38 -4.10
C ALA A 182 8.07 2.33 -5.42
N LEU A 183 7.58 1.52 -6.34
CA LEU A 183 8.04 1.46 -7.71
C LEU A 183 6.88 1.77 -8.65
N ASP A 184 7.15 2.33 -9.83
CA ASP A 184 6.16 2.36 -10.91
C ASP A 184 6.25 1.11 -11.80
N TRP A 185 5.55 1.15 -12.95
CA TRP A 185 5.53 0.04 -13.92
C TRP A 185 6.84 -0.13 -14.70
N ASP A 186 7.72 0.88 -14.67
CA ASP A 186 9.05 0.86 -15.28
C ASP A 186 10.18 0.72 -14.26
N ASP A 187 9.82 0.34 -13.03
CA ASP A 187 10.76 0.08 -11.94
C ASP A 187 11.54 1.35 -11.50
N ASN A 188 11.00 2.55 -11.74
CA ASN A 188 11.52 3.78 -11.15
C ASN A 188 11.25 3.78 -9.64
N LEU A 189 12.28 4.06 -8.84
CA LEU A 189 12.18 4.10 -7.38
C LEU A 189 11.71 5.45 -6.87
N TYR A 190 10.60 5.43 -6.15
CA TYR A 190 10.06 6.57 -5.43
C TYR A 190 10.08 6.31 -3.93
N TYR A 191 10.17 7.37 -3.15
CA TYR A 191 10.12 7.26 -1.70
C TYR A 191 9.50 8.48 -1.04
N ILE A 192 9.04 8.30 0.19
CA ILE A 192 8.65 9.40 1.09
C ILE A 192 9.76 9.56 2.12
N GLY A 193 10.30 10.77 2.24
CA GLY A 193 11.32 11.10 3.25
C GLY A 193 10.72 11.49 4.60
N ALA A 194 11.56 11.66 5.61
CA ALA A 194 11.19 12.05 6.98
C ALA A 194 10.41 13.39 7.13
N ASN A 195 10.26 14.15 6.05
CA ASN A 195 9.49 15.40 5.99
C ASN A 195 8.15 15.27 5.27
N ASP A 196 7.65 14.03 5.10
CA ASP A 196 6.45 13.68 4.34
C ASP A 196 6.47 14.11 2.86
N HIS A 197 7.62 14.51 2.33
CA HIS A 197 7.73 14.84 0.91
C HIS A 197 8.07 13.59 0.08
N PRO A 198 7.43 13.43 -1.09
CA PRO A 198 7.82 12.40 -2.03
C PRO A 198 9.02 12.84 -2.88
N TYR A 199 9.84 11.86 -3.22
CA TYR A 199 11.03 11.98 -4.04
C TYR A 199 11.05 10.86 -5.07
N VAL A 200 11.77 11.07 -6.17
CA VAL A 200 12.14 10.04 -7.13
C VAL A 200 13.66 9.94 -7.23
N VAL A 201 14.16 8.71 -7.25
CA VAL A 201 15.59 8.44 -7.44
C VAL A 201 15.91 8.51 -8.93
N THR A 202 16.86 9.37 -9.30
CA THR A 202 17.32 9.55 -10.68
C THR A 202 18.83 9.33 -10.76
N SER A 203 19.38 9.27 -11.98
CA SER A 203 20.82 9.17 -12.21
C SER A 203 21.63 10.31 -11.57
N ASP A 204 21.01 11.48 -11.38
CA ASP A 204 21.65 12.67 -10.83
C ASP A 204 21.43 12.79 -9.30
N GLY A 205 20.86 11.75 -8.67
CA GLY A 205 20.43 11.77 -7.28
C GLY A 205 18.90 11.82 -7.12
N ALA A 206 18.44 11.88 -5.87
CA ALA A 206 17.02 12.01 -5.58
C ALA A 206 16.51 13.44 -5.86
N LYS A 207 15.38 13.53 -6.55
CA LYS A 207 14.69 14.79 -6.87
C LYS A 207 13.36 14.83 -6.13
N LYS A 208 13.09 15.94 -5.43
CA LYS A 208 11.80 16.19 -4.78
C LYS A 208 10.72 16.31 -5.85
N ILE A 209 9.56 15.68 -5.65
CA ILE A 209 8.43 15.84 -6.57
C ILE A 209 7.80 17.22 -6.38
N GLU A 210 7.62 17.93 -7.48
CA GLU A 210 6.98 19.25 -7.55
C GLU A 210 5.51 19.17 -7.98
N GLY A 211 4.75 20.25 -7.72
CA GLY A 211 3.33 20.36 -8.07
C GLY A 211 2.36 19.82 -7.01
N LEU A 212 2.87 19.44 -5.83
CA LEU A 212 2.08 18.93 -4.71
C LEU A 212 1.70 20.05 -3.71
N PRO A 213 0.60 19.89 -2.94
CA PRO A 213 0.22 20.83 -1.89
C PRO A 213 1.29 20.96 -0.78
N VAL A 214 1.43 22.16 -0.20
CA VAL A 214 2.54 22.52 0.71
C VAL A 214 2.48 21.87 2.11
N ASN A 215 1.36 21.23 2.49
CA ASN A 215 1.18 20.64 3.83
C ASN A 215 0.45 19.31 3.76
N SER A 216 1.18 18.23 3.53
CA SER A 216 0.64 16.87 3.48
C SER A 216 0.90 16.16 4.81
N THR A 217 -0.13 15.93 5.62
CA THR A 217 0.01 15.26 6.94
C THR A 217 -0.29 13.76 6.87
N ARG A 218 -0.91 13.32 5.78
CA ARG A 218 -1.18 11.90 5.49
C ARG A 218 -0.76 11.60 4.07
N THR A 219 0.38 10.94 3.98
CA THR A 219 1.01 10.58 2.69
C THR A 219 1.08 9.07 2.55
N PHE A 220 0.70 8.60 1.36
CA PHE A 220 0.85 7.21 0.96
C PHE A 220 1.36 7.17 -0.46
N ILE A 221 2.22 6.20 -0.74
CA ILE A 221 2.81 6.00 -2.05
C ILE A 221 2.68 4.53 -2.43
N SER A 222 2.32 4.26 -3.68
CA SER A 222 2.26 2.90 -4.22
C SER A 222 2.51 2.89 -5.71
N ARG A 223 2.77 1.69 -6.24
CA ARG A 223 2.55 1.44 -7.67
C ARG A 223 1.09 1.74 -8.00
N PRO A 224 0.77 2.32 -9.17
CA PRO A 224 -0.60 2.53 -9.58
C PRO A 224 -1.28 1.17 -9.84
N PRO A 225 -2.49 0.92 -9.31
CA PRO A 225 -3.24 -0.32 -9.55
C PRO A 225 -3.81 -0.40 -10.97
N ILE A 226 -3.67 0.67 -11.75
CA ILE A 226 -3.92 0.72 -13.18
C ILE A 226 -2.60 0.90 -13.90
N LYS A 227 -2.41 0.20 -15.03
CA LYS A 227 -1.21 0.38 -15.83
C LYS A 227 -1.28 1.73 -16.53
N ILE A 228 -0.57 2.71 -15.96
CA ILE A 228 -0.24 3.97 -16.61
C ILE A 228 1.15 3.86 -17.22
N GLU A 229 1.44 4.67 -18.25
CA GLU A 229 2.72 4.60 -18.97
C GLU A 229 3.90 4.79 -18.01
N HIS A 230 3.86 5.83 -17.17
CA HIS A 230 4.89 6.13 -16.18
C HIS A 230 4.26 6.69 -14.90
N GLY A 231 4.95 6.53 -13.78
CA GLY A 231 4.62 7.20 -12.53
C GLY A 231 4.04 6.32 -11.43
N ALA A 232 4.11 6.83 -10.20
CA ALA A 232 3.56 6.20 -9.01
C ALA A 232 2.31 6.92 -8.51
N TRP A 233 1.46 6.22 -7.77
CA TRP A 233 0.35 6.84 -7.05
C TRP A 233 0.84 7.47 -5.76
N PHE A 234 0.48 8.72 -5.56
CA PHE A 234 0.70 9.45 -4.33
C PHE A 234 -0.64 9.97 -3.79
N MET A 235 -1.02 9.51 -2.60
CA MET A 235 -2.17 10.03 -1.89
C MET A 235 -1.71 11.12 -0.94
N CYS A 236 -2.22 12.33 -1.15
CA CYS A 236 -2.08 13.44 -0.23
C CYS A 236 -3.45 13.77 0.35
N GLU A 237 -3.62 13.54 1.66
CA GLU A 237 -4.90 13.70 2.35
C GLU A 237 -6.02 12.84 1.74
N LYS A 238 -6.80 13.43 0.82
CA LYS A 238 -7.94 12.80 0.14
C LYS A 238 -7.83 12.86 -1.38
N GLN A 239 -6.77 13.47 -1.91
CA GLN A 239 -6.54 13.62 -3.35
C GLN A 239 -5.43 12.67 -3.79
N ALA A 240 -5.72 11.90 -4.84
CA ALA A 240 -4.73 11.10 -5.54
C ALA A 240 -3.97 11.97 -6.52
N TYR A 241 -2.67 11.72 -6.66
CA TYR A 241 -1.78 12.30 -7.65
C TYR A 241 -1.04 11.19 -8.37
N ILE A 242 -0.72 11.42 -9.64
CA ILE A 242 0.36 10.69 -10.31
C ILE A 242 1.63 11.50 -10.10
N ILE A 243 2.70 10.85 -9.63
CA ILE A 243 4.04 11.42 -9.53
C ILE A 243 4.96 10.73 -10.54
N TYR A 244 5.81 11.49 -11.21
CA TYR A 244 6.53 11.02 -12.40
C TYR A 244 8.05 10.96 -12.21
N PRO A 245 8.77 10.20 -13.07
CA PRO A 245 10.23 10.11 -13.04
C PRO A 245 10.96 11.43 -13.26
N ASN A 246 10.33 12.38 -13.95
CA ASN A 246 10.85 13.72 -14.18
C ASN A 246 10.62 14.67 -12.99
N ALA A 247 10.19 14.14 -11.84
CA ALA A 247 9.90 14.87 -10.61
C ALA A 247 8.73 15.86 -10.69
N THR A 248 7.79 15.68 -11.62
CA THR A 248 6.53 16.42 -11.64
C THR A 248 5.38 15.60 -11.09
N SER A 249 4.22 16.23 -10.87
CA SER A 249 2.99 15.56 -10.48
C SER A 249 1.77 16.16 -11.17
N GLU A 250 0.70 15.38 -11.25
CA GLU A 250 -0.62 15.84 -11.66
C GLU A 250 -1.72 15.23 -10.78
N PRO A 251 -2.81 15.96 -10.50
CA PRO A 251 -3.94 15.39 -9.77
C PRO A 251 -4.61 14.29 -10.60
N TYR A 252 -4.79 13.11 -10.00
CA TYR A 252 -5.55 12.04 -10.62
C TYR A 252 -7.05 12.24 -10.37
N VAL A 253 -7.83 12.23 -11.44
CA VAL A 253 -9.29 12.38 -11.37
C VAL A 253 -9.93 11.05 -11.76
N PHE A 254 -10.55 10.39 -10.79
CA PHE A 254 -11.29 9.16 -11.04
C PHE A 254 -12.46 9.41 -12.00
N ASN A 255 -12.58 8.57 -13.03
CA ASN A 255 -13.80 8.54 -13.82
C ASN A 255 -14.94 7.84 -13.07
N ASP A 256 -16.17 7.95 -13.55
CA ASP A 256 -17.33 7.44 -12.81
C ASP A 256 -17.35 5.93 -12.65
N GLN A 257 -16.77 5.19 -13.61
CA GLN A 257 -16.60 3.75 -13.49
C GLN A 257 -15.59 3.38 -12.40
N GLU A 258 -14.46 4.09 -12.34
CA GLU A 258 -13.44 3.88 -11.30
C GLU A 258 -13.95 4.22 -9.91
N LYS A 259 -14.75 5.29 -9.77
CA LYS A 259 -15.42 5.63 -8.50
C LYS A 259 -16.33 4.50 -8.05
N LEU A 260 -17.14 3.96 -8.96
CA LEU A 260 -18.04 2.85 -8.66
C LEU A 260 -17.27 1.60 -8.20
N GLU A 261 -16.17 1.26 -8.88
CA GLU A 261 -15.32 0.13 -8.51
C GLU A 261 -14.60 0.36 -7.16
N HIS A 262 -14.15 1.59 -6.90
CA HIS A 262 -13.59 1.96 -5.61
C HIS A 262 -14.61 1.78 -4.47
N GLU A 263 -15.86 2.21 -4.66
CA GLU A 263 -16.92 2.04 -3.66
C GLU A 263 -17.25 0.57 -3.39
N LYS A 264 -17.28 -0.27 -4.44
CA LYS A 264 -17.43 -1.73 -4.29
C LYS A 264 -16.27 -2.31 -3.49
N THR A 265 -15.04 -1.89 -3.77
CA THR A 265 -13.82 -2.31 -3.06
C THR A 265 -13.92 -1.97 -1.58
N VAL A 266 -14.22 -0.72 -1.26
CA VAL A 266 -14.39 -0.23 0.11
C VAL A 266 -15.46 -1.02 0.85
N ARG A 267 -16.58 -1.35 0.20
CA ARG A 267 -17.67 -2.13 0.82
C ARG A 267 -17.21 -3.53 1.21
N ALA A 268 -16.51 -4.23 0.34
CA ALA A 268 -16.06 -5.58 0.66
C ALA A 268 -14.89 -5.58 1.65
N LEU A 269 -14.02 -4.58 1.60
CA LEU A 269 -13.00 -4.39 2.64
C LEU A 269 -13.67 -4.33 4.01
N LYS A 270 -14.78 -3.60 4.18
CA LYS A 270 -15.52 -3.61 5.46
C LYS A 270 -15.95 -5.03 5.90
N THR A 271 -16.33 -5.90 4.97
CA THR A 271 -16.65 -7.30 5.27
C THR A 271 -15.43 -8.11 5.68
N ILE A 272 -14.29 -7.89 5.04
CA ILE A 272 -13.02 -8.55 5.39
C ILE A 272 -12.52 -8.07 6.76
N LEU A 273 -12.58 -6.76 6.99
CA LEU A 273 -12.16 -6.13 8.24
C LEU A 273 -12.95 -6.66 9.44
N SER A 274 -14.25 -6.90 9.28
CA SER A 274 -15.03 -7.51 10.37
C SER A 274 -14.58 -8.94 10.69
N GLN A 275 -14.01 -9.69 9.74
CA GLN A 275 -13.41 -11.00 10.02
C GLN A 275 -12.07 -10.87 10.76
N VAL A 276 -11.24 -9.89 10.37
CA VAL A 276 -9.96 -9.58 11.03
C VAL A 276 -10.20 -9.20 12.49
N ASP A 277 -11.17 -8.33 12.76
CA ASP A 277 -11.47 -7.84 14.12
C ASP A 277 -12.07 -8.93 15.04
N ASN A 278 -12.64 -9.98 14.46
CA ASN A 278 -13.19 -11.12 15.21
C ASN A 278 -12.15 -12.22 15.49
N GLN A 279 -10.91 -12.11 14.99
CA GLN A 279 -9.83 -13.02 15.38
C GLN A 279 -9.35 -12.67 16.79
N PRO A 280 -9.20 -13.65 17.71
CA PRO A 280 -8.64 -13.40 19.02
C PRO A 280 -7.23 -12.83 18.87
N VAL A 281 -6.94 -11.77 19.64
CA VAL A 281 -5.57 -11.32 19.86
C VAL A 281 -5.06 -12.20 21.00
N GLU A 282 -4.23 -13.20 20.69
CA GLU A 282 -3.52 -13.98 21.71
C GLU A 282 -2.48 -13.12 22.44
#